data_AF-M3J1C8-F1
#
_entry.id   AF-M3J1C8-F1
#
_cell.length_a   1.000
_cell.length_b   1.000
_cell.length_c   1.000
_cell.angle_alpha   90.00
_cell.angle_beta   90.00
_cell.angle_gamma   90.00
#
_symmetry.space_group_name_H-M   'P 1'
#
loop_
_entity.id
_entity.type
_entity.pdbx_description
1 polymer ?
#
loop_
_entity_poly.entity_id
_entity_poly.type
_entity_poly.pdbx_seq_one_letter_code
_entity_poly.pdbx_strand_id
1 'polypeptide(L)'
;MSSTAAVAGPSSSPVGSSSGSALMSTLSLQPPFETKKITENDFVVNKLSSSKPGSRKSSLTTTSSVKVPYVSMKKRLLAKYSPRLLQRMRLSESDTKCRKHCHENFRSYSQLIDHYESNGLECYLQSRSFICPVKECPMNIIGFDKRADLRHHVHSDHVTHGLVSDQYSKYAKEIQEFLFVCDEPDCGKGFYRSDTLSRHMKLVHKRQKINPNPRRKRKVDDDEDVVIDGRSFKRSKSLT
;
A
#
# COMPACT_ATOMS: atom_id res chain seq x y z
N MET A 1 46.48 -43.11 37.03
CA MET A 1 45.62 -43.95 37.89
C MET A 1 44.24 -43.94 37.24
N SER A 2 43.98 -44.86 36.32
CA SER A 2 43.17 -46.10 36.53
C SER A 2 41.67 -45.74 36.62
N SER A 3 40.68 -46.23 35.87
CA SER A 3 40.42 -47.51 35.15
C SER A 3 39.19 -47.27 34.23
N THR A 4 39.15 -47.62 32.94
CA THR A 4 38.65 -48.85 32.25
C THR A 4 37.31 -49.47 32.67
N ALA A 5 36.36 -49.58 31.70
CA ALA A 5 35.46 -50.71 31.32
C ALA A 5 34.16 -50.14 30.64
N ALA A 6 33.75 -50.38 29.37
CA ALA A 6 33.40 -51.61 28.61
C ALA A 6 32.19 -52.36 29.25
N VAL A 7 31.08 -52.78 28.59
CA VAL A 7 30.87 -53.64 27.39
C VAL A 7 29.35 -53.71 27.00
N ALA A 8 29.04 -53.93 25.70
CA ALA A 8 27.87 -54.53 24.95
C ALA A 8 26.41 -54.53 25.53
N GLY A 9 25.28 -54.33 24.81
CA GLY A 9 24.74 -54.90 23.54
C GLY A 9 23.92 -56.20 23.81
N PRO A 10 22.93 -56.68 22.99
CA PRO A 10 22.02 -56.12 21.97
C PRO A 10 20.53 -56.60 22.11
N SER A 11 19.70 -56.38 21.08
CA SER A 11 18.64 -57.28 20.54
C SER A 11 17.14 -56.84 20.55
N SER A 12 16.64 -56.74 19.31
CA SER A 12 15.38 -57.27 18.73
C SER A 12 13.99 -56.65 18.99
N SER A 13 13.38 -56.29 17.86
CA SER A 13 12.00 -55.93 17.53
C SER A 13 10.94 -57.00 17.89
N PRO A 14 9.64 -56.66 17.83
CA PRO A 14 8.87 -57.07 16.65
C PRO A 14 7.77 -56.10 16.16
N VAL A 15 7.30 -56.47 14.97
CA VAL A 15 6.23 -55.99 14.10
C VAL A 15 4.85 -55.73 14.74
N GLY A 16 4.10 -54.80 14.14
CA GLY A 16 2.68 -54.58 14.40
C GLY A 16 2.03 -53.72 13.32
N SER A 17 1.55 -54.38 12.26
CA SER A 17 0.66 -53.81 11.24
C SER A 17 -0.77 -53.81 11.74
N SER A 18 -1.46 -52.67 11.71
CA SER A 18 -2.92 -52.63 11.69
C SER A 18 -3.43 -51.39 10.97
N SER A 19 -4.08 -51.70 9.85
CA SER A 19 -4.96 -50.89 9.04
C SER A 19 -6.07 -50.22 9.86
N GLY A 20 -6.23 -48.91 9.70
CA GLY A 20 -7.36 -48.13 10.20
C GLY A 20 -7.73 -47.05 9.18
N SER A 21 -8.74 -47.35 8.36
CA SER A 21 -9.41 -46.44 7.43
C SER A 21 -10.32 -45.45 8.17
N ALA A 22 -10.62 -44.34 7.49
CA ALA A 22 -11.51 -43.23 7.88
C ALA A 22 -10.86 -42.28 8.93
N LEU A 23 -10.80 -40.96 8.74
CA LEU A 23 -11.88 -40.05 8.37
C LEU A 23 -11.32 -38.84 7.61
N MET A 24 -12.07 -38.37 6.61
CA MET A 24 -11.84 -37.07 5.99
C MET A 24 -12.01 -35.96 7.03
N SER A 25 -10.91 -35.31 7.39
CA SER A 25 -10.96 -34.03 8.08
C SER A 25 -11.19 -32.95 7.03
N THR A 26 -12.46 -32.61 6.83
CA THR A 26 -12.89 -31.39 6.18
C THR A 26 -12.25 -30.21 6.92
N LEU A 27 -11.25 -29.57 6.32
CA LEU A 27 -10.85 -28.23 6.73
C LEU A 27 -12.03 -27.30 6.39
N SER A 28 -12.92 -27.16 7.36
CA SER A 28 -13.99 -26.17 7.34
C SER A 28 -13.32 -24.80 7.39
N LEU A 29 -13.27 -24.15 6.22
CA LEU A 29 -13.03 -22.73 6.07
C LEU A 29 -13.89 -21.99 7.08
N GLN A 30 -13.26 -21.36 8.07
CA GLN A 30 -13.94 -20.40 8.93
C GLN A 30 -14.29 -19.18 8.05
N PRO A 31 -15.57 -18.80 7.91
CA PRO A 31 -15.90 -17.53 7.31
C PRO A 31 -15.50 -16.41 8.28
N PRO A 32 -14.75 -15.39 7.86
CA PRO A 32 -14.53 -14.24 8.70
C PRO A 32 -15.71 -13.28 8.57
N PHE A 33 -16.08 -12.71 9.72
CA PHE A 33 -16.91 -11.52 9.95
C PHE A 33 -18.41 -11.56 9.59
N GLU A 34 -19.24 -11.72 10.62
CA GLU A 34 -20.61 -11.19 10.62
C GLU A 34 -20.56 -9.65 10.60
N THR A 35 -21.03 -9.05 9.52
CA THR A 35 -21.33 -7.62 9.46
C THR A 35 -22.72 -7.37 10.05
N LYS A 36 -22.79 -6.53 11.09
CA LYS A 36 -24.06 -6.00 11.58
C LYS A 36 -24.64 -5.08 10.50
N LYS A 37 -25.75 -5.49 9.89
CA LYS A 37 -26.57 -4.62 9.03
C LYS A 37 -27.14 -3.47 9.85
N ILE A 38 -26.75 -2.23 9.57
CA ILE A 38 -27.49 -1.05 9.99
C ILE A 38 -27.53 -0.04 8.84
N THR A 39 -28.71 0.57 8.78
CA THR A 39 -29.40 1.44 7.83
C THR A 39 -28.63 2.65 7.30
N GLU A 40 -28.95 2.96 6.05
CA GLU A 40 -28.63 4.19 5.33
C GLU A 40 -29.10 5.42 6.11
N ASN A 41 -28.19 6.35 6.40
CA ASN A 41 -28.41 7.79 6.29
C ASN A 41 -27.10 8.55 6.59
N ASP A 42 -26.87 9.57 5.75
CA ASP A 42 -25.96 10.69 5.90
C ASP A 42 -24.44 10.45 5.81
N PHE A 43 -23.88 10.61 4.61
CA PHE A 43 -22.72 11.50 4.45
C PHE A 43 -22.55 12.00 3.01
N VAL A 44 -22.74 13.31 2.84
CA VAL A 44 -22.61 14.06 1.59
C VAL A 44 -21.17 13.99 1.05
N VAL A 45 -21.02 13.54 -0.19
CA VAL A 45 -19.77 13.57 -0.95
C VAL A 45 -19.66 14.94 -1.64
N ASN A 46 -18.74 15.78 -1.17
CA ASN A 46 -18.36 16.97 -1.93
C ASN A 46 -17.39 16.57 -3.05
N LYS A 47 -17.94 16.53 -4.27
CA LYS A 47 -17.25 16.41 -5.55
C LYS A 47 -16.74 17.79 -5.96
N LEU A 48 -15.43 18.03 -5.98
CA LEU A 48 -14.87 19.29 -6.48
C LEU A 48 -14.31 19.10 -7.90
N SER A 49 -15.08 19.55 -8.88
CA SER A 49 -14.65 19.76 -10.27
C SER A 49 -14.17 21.20 -10.46
N SER A 50 -13.13 21.34 -11.28
CA SER A 50 -12.42 22.56 -11.66
C SER A 50 -13.15 23.44 -12.67
N SER A 51 -13.26 24.75 -12.41
CA SER A 51 -13.40 25.80 -13.46
C SER A 51 -12.95 27.18 -12.96
N LYS A 52 -12.33 27.94 -13.87
CA LYS A 52 -11.60 29.23 -13.74
C LYS A 52 -12.50 30.48 -13.56
N PRO A 53 -11.93 31.69 -13.29
CA PRO A 53 -12.58 32.74 -12.51
C PRO A 53 -13.34 33.79 -13.33
N GLY A 54 -14.43 34.31 -12.78
CA GLY A 54 -15.18 35.47 -13.26
C GLY A 54 -15.38 36.47 -12.13
N SER A 55 -14.95 37.71 -12.38
CA SER A 55 -14.93 38.84 -11.46
C SER A 55 -16.33 39.37 -11.14
N ARG A 56 -16.69 39.58 -9.86
CA ARG A 56 -17.64 40.60 -9.37
C ARG A 56 -17.61 40.71 -7.84
N LYS A 57 -17.98 41.91 -7.37
CA LYS A 57 -17.58 42.58 -6.13
C LYS A 57 -18.40 42.18 -4.89
N SER A 58 -17.73 42.35 -3.74
CA SER A 58 -18.21 42.81 -2.42
C SER A 58 -19.41 42.12 -1.76
N SER A 59 -19.15 41.47 -0.62
CA SER A 59 -19.88 41.72 0.63
C SER A 59 -19.16 41.04 1.80
N LEU A 60 -18.63 41.84 2.72
CA LEU A 60 -18.16 41.39 4.02
C LEU A 60 -19.37 40.80 4.77
N THR A 61 -19.41 39.49 4.87
CA THR A 61 -20.24 38.79 5.86
C THR A 61 -19.29 38.06 6.78
N THR A 62 -19.22 38.55 8.01
CA THR A 62 -18.53 37.92 9.13
C THR A 62 -19.20 36.57 9.38
N THR A 63 -18.73 35.53 8.69
CA THR A 63 -19.16 34.15 8.94
C THR A 63 -18.43 33.69 10.20
N SER A 64 -19.16 33.69 11.32
CA SER A 64 -18.74 33.01 12.53
C SER A 64 -18.53 31.54 12.18
N SER A 65 -17.25 31.17 12.07
CA SER A 65 -16.83 29.80 11.79
C SER A 65 -17.20 28.95 12.99
N VAL A 66 -18.38 28.31 12.92
CA VAL A 66 -18.79 27.29 13.89
C VAL A 66 -17.79 26.15 13.75
N LYS A 67 -16.81 26.12 14.66
CA LYS A 67 -15.85 25.02 14.77
C LYS A 67 -16.64 23.76 15.13
N VAL A 68 -16.93 22.93 14.14
CA VAL A 68 -17.50 21.60 14.38
C VAL A 68 -16.53 20.88 15.33
N PRO A 69 -16.99 20.41 16.51
CA PRO A 69 -16.10 19.77 17.48
C PRO A 69 -15.46 18.54 16.84
N TYR A 70 -14.13 18.50 16.83
CA TYR A 70 -13.40 17.34 16.33
C TYR A 70 -13.80 16.11 17.13
N VAL A 71 -14.41 15.14 16.45
CA VAL A 71 -14.68 13.83 17.03
C VAL A 71 -13.44 12.97 16.81
N SER A 72 -12.78 12.60 17.91
CA SER A 72 -11.59 11.72 17.91
C SER A 72 -11.68 10.65 16.82
N MET A 73 -10.68 10.61 15.94
CA MET A 73 -10.60 9.65 14.84
C MET A 73 -10.59 8.23 15.39
N LYS A 74 -9.94 8.02 16.55
CA LYS A 74 -9.94 6.74 17.26
C LYS A 74 -11.35 6.31 17.67
N LYS A 75 -12.16 7.24 18.19
CA LYS A 75 -13.56 6.96 18.55
C LYS A 75 -14.38 6.56 17.31
N ARG A 76 -14.19 7.24 16.18
CA ARG A 76 -14.88 6.92 14.90
C ARG A 76 -14.52 5.53 14.38
N LEU A 77 -13.25 5.13 14.51
CA LEU A 77 -12.79 3.79 14.10
C LEU A 77 -13.37 2.70 14.99
N LEU A 78 -13.32 2.88 16.31
CA LEU A 78 -13.83 1.90 17.28
C LEU A 78 -15.36 1.75 17.22
N ALA A 79 -16.07 2.78 16.76
CA ALA A 79 -17.52 2.70 16.54
C ALA A 79 -17.89 1.80 15.35
N LYS A 80 -17.03 1.69 14.34
CA LYS A 80 -17.32 0.94 13.09
C LYS A 80 -16.59 -0.40 13.00
N TYR A 81 -15.43 -0.52 13.63
CA TYR A 81 -14.54 -1.68 13.47
C TYR A 81 -14.12 -2.25 14.81
N SER A 82 -13.86 -3.56 14.83
CA SER A 82 -13.40 -4.23 16.04
C SER A 82 -11.95 -3.82 16.39
N PRO A 83 -11.61 -3.71 17.69
CA PRO A 83 -10.24 -3.36 18.11
C PRO A 83 -9.19 -4.35 17.59
N ARG A 84 -9.55 -5.64 17.49
CA ARG A 84 -8.66 -6.70 16.99
C ARG A 84 -8.30 -6.51 15.51
N LEU A 85 -9.27 -6.08 14.69
CA LEU A 85 -9.01 -5.76 13.29
C LEU A 85 -8.00 -4.61 13.21
N LEU A 86 -8.28 -3.51 13.92
CA LEU A 86 -7.45 -2.30 13.89
C LEU A 86 -6.01 -2.54 14.34
N GLN A 87 -5.81 -3.41 15.35
CA GLN A 87 -4.49 -3.76 15.86
C GLN A 87 -3.67 -4.64 14.89
N ARG A 88 -4.32 -5.45 14.06
CA ARG A 88 -3.65 -6.33 13.09
C ARG A 88 -3.27 -5.61 11.79
N MET A 89 -3.83 -4.43 11.54
CA MET A 89 -3.53 -3.66 10.33
C MET A 89 -2.07 -3.22 10.30
N ARG A 90 -1.46 -3.35 9.11
CA ARG A 90 -0.11 -2.87 8.86
C ARG A 90 -0.14 -1.37 8.63
N LEU A 91 0.77 -0.64 9.29
CA LEU A 91 1.02 0.76 9.01
C LEU A 91 1.69 0.91 7.64
N SER A 92 1.33 1.97 6.91
CA SER A 92 2.12 2.39 5.75
C SER A 92 3.50 2.91 6.19
N GLU A 93 4.47 2.90 5.28
CA GLU A 93 5.83 3.38 5.55
C GLU A 93 5.88 4.86 6.01
N SER A 94 4.92 5.67 5.55
CA SER A 94 4.76 7.06 5.99
C SER A 94 4.37 7.18 7.46
N ASP A 95 3.64 6.19 7.96
CA ASP A 95 2.91 6.22 9.22
C ASP A 95 3.62 5.45 10.33
N THR A 96 4.66 4.69 9.99
CA THR A 96 5.48 3.92 10.95
C THR A 96 6.14 4.79 12.02
N LYS A 97 6.41 6.06 11.73
CA LYS A 97 7.04 6.98 12.67
C LYS A 97 6.57 8.39 12.51
N CYS A 98 6.61 9.16 13.59
CA CYS A 98 6.37 10.59 13.53
C CYS A 98 7.52 11.26 12.74
N ARG A 99 7.16 12.24 11.91
CA ARG A 99 8.09 13.03 11.09
C ARG A 99 7.92 14.54 11.29
N LYS A 100 7.04 14.93 12.21
CA LYS A 100 6.61 16.32 12.36
C LYS A 100 7.32 16.99 13.53
N HIS A 101 7.18 16.41 14.73
CA HIS A 101 7.74 17.00 15.94
C HIS A 101 8.58 16.01 16.76
N CYS A 102 8.46 14.71 16.51
CA CYS A 102 9.31 13.70 17.13
C CYS A 102 9.63 12.56 16.13
N HIS A 103 10.36 11.55 16.61
CA HIS A 103 10.72 10.34 15.86
C HIS A 103 10.20 9.05 16.53
N GLU A 104 9.10 9.14 17.28
CA GLU A 104 8.45 7.98 17.87
C GLU A 104 7.97 7.02 16.79
N ASN A 105 8.18 5.71 17.02
CA ASN A 105 7.73 4.65 16.12
C ASN A 105 6.42 4.05 16.65
N PHE A 106 5.49 3.77 15.76
CA PHE A 106 4.18 3.22 16.09
C PHE A 106 4.06 1.79 15.59
N ARG A 107 3.36 0.95 16.34
CA ARG A 107 3.06 -0.44 15.94
C ARG A 107 1.66 -0.62 15.36
N SER A 108 0.76 0.32 15.67
CA SER A 108 -0.63 0.30 15.25
C SER A 108 -1.11 1.72 14.96
N TYR A 109 -2.11 1.84 14.09
CA TYR A 109 -2.81 3.10 13.82
C TYR A 109 -3.43 3.71 15.07
N SER A 110 -3.84 2.91 16.06
CA SER A 110 -4.35 3.44 17.32
C SER A 110 -3.32 4.29 18.07
N GLN A 111 -2.08 3.80 18.16
CA GLN A 111 -0.98 4.52 18.84
C GLN A 111 -0.60 5.79 18.08
N LEU A 112 -0.56 5.71 16.74
CA LEU A 112 -0.32 6.87 15.89
C LEU A 112 -1.40 7.95 16.12
N ILE A 113 -2.67 7.56 16.10
CA ILE A 113 -3.78 8.50 16.29
C ILE A 113 -3.72 9.13 17.69
N ASP A 114 -3.50 8.32 18.74
CA ASP A 114 -3.34 8.83 20.10
C ASP A 114 -2.18 9.84 20.21
N HIS A 115 -1.05 9.56 19.55
CA HIS A 115 0.08 10.47 19.49
C HIS A 115 -0.26 11.78 18.76
N TYR A 116 -1.03 11.73 17.66
CA TYR A 116 -1.40 12.94 16.93
C TYR A 116 -2.46 13.76 17.67
N GLU A 117 -3.45 13.12 18.30
CA GLU A 117 -4.49 13.78 19.10
C GLU A 117 -3.89 14.45 20.36
N SER A 118 -3.04 13.74 21.11
CA SER A 118 -2.40 14.29 22.32
C SER A 118 -1.45 15.46 22.04
N ASN A 119 -0.82 15.49 20.87
CA ASN A 119 0.10 16.56 20.45
C ASN A 119 -0.56 17.64 19.58
N GLY A 120 -1.90 17.65 19.44
CA GLY A 120 -2.63 18.68 18.69
C GLY A 120 -2.35 18.66 17.17
N LEU A 121 -1.92 17.52 16.62
CA LEU A 121 -1.60 17.31 15.21
C LEU A 121 -2.78 16.75 14.40
N GLU A 122 -4.01 16.95 14.88
CA GLU A 122 -5.26 16.48 14.24
C GLU A 122 -5.41 17.00 12.81
N CYS A 123 -4.87 18.18 12.50
CA CYS A 123 -4.89 18.76 11.16
C CYS A 123 -4.18 17.88 10.12
N TYR A 124 -3.11 17.16 10.51
CA TYR A 124 -2.42 16.25 9.61
C TYR A 124 -3.24 15.00 9.32
N LEU A 125 -3.96 14.48 10.32
CA LEU A 125 -4.89 13.38 10.14
C LEU A 125 -6.05 13.76 9.21
N GLN A 126 -6.58 14.98 9.34
CA GLN A 126 -7.68 15.49 8.50
C GLN A 126 -7.23 15.84 7.07
N SER A 127 -5.95 16.20 6.87
CA SER A 127 -5.42 16.56 5.55
C SER A 127 -5.29 15.38 4.57
N ARG A 128 -5.54 14.15 5.03
CA ARG A 128 -5.47 12.92 4.24
C ARG A 128 -6.63 12.83 3.26
N SER A 129 -6.34 13.20 2.00
CA SER A 129 -7.34 13.22 0.93
C SER A 129 -7.43 11.92 0.13
N PHE A 130 -6.44 11.04 0.21
CA PHE A 130 -6.43 9.79 -0.53
C PHE A 130 -7.11 8.69 0.28
N ILE A 131 -8.40 8.49 0.05
CA ILE A 131 -9.25 7.60 0.83
C ILE A 131 -9.50 6.29 0.07
N CYS A 132 -9.54 5.16 0.79
CA CYS A 132 -9.90 3.88 0.19
C CYS A 132 -11.37 3.89 -0.30
N PRO A 133 -11.68 3.44 -1.53
CA PRO A 133 -13.06 3.39 -2.02
C PRO A 133 -13.95 2.42 -1.24
N VAL A 134 -13.37 1.36 -0.68
CA VAL A 134 -14.09 0.31 0.06
C VAL A 134 -14.56 0.84 1.41
N LYS A 135 -15.88 1.01 1.58
CA LYS A 135 -16.46 1.59 2.82
C LYS A 135 -16.27 0.71 4.06
N GLU A 136 -16.10 -0.58 3.85
CA GLU A 136 -15.80 -1.56 4.90
C GLU A 136 -14.31 -1.58 5.28
N CYS A 137 -13.45 -0.89 4.52
CA CYS A 137 -12.04 -0.79 4.86
C CYS A 137 -11.81 0.34 5.88
N PRO A 138 -11.06 0.10 6.98
CA PRO A 138 -10.68 1.17 7.92
C PRO A 138 -9.91 2.33 7.25
N MET A 139 -9.23 2.06 6.13
CA MET A 139 -8.55 3.09 5.33
C MET A 139 -9.52 4.04 4.61
N ASN A 140 -10.82 3.73 4.55
CA ASN A 140 -11.84 4.69 4.12
C ASN A 140 -12.08 5.81 5.17
N ILE A 141 -11.63 5.62 6.42
CA ILE A 141 -11.71 6.66 7.47
C ILE A 141 -10.37 7.35 7.68
N ILE A 142 -9.28 6.57 7.78
CA ILE A 142 -7.95 7.11 8.07
C ILE A 142 -7.35 7.82 6.85
N GLY A 143 -7.51 7.21 5.66
CA GLY A 143 -6.90 7.69 4.43
C GLY A 143 -5.36 7.62 4.42
N PHE A 144 -4.80 8.08 3.32
CA PHE A 144 -3.36 8.10 3.06
C PHE A 144 -2.89 9.51 2.73
N ASP A 145 -1.62 9.79 3.04
CA ASP A 145 -0.96 11.05 2.68
C ASP A 145 -0.60 11.08 1.18
N LYS A 146 -0.40 9.92 0.55
CA LYS A 146 0.03 9.78 -0.85
C LYS A 146 -0.87 8.85 -1.65
N ARG A 147 -1.11 9.21 -2.92
CA ARG A 147 -1.86 8.38 -3.87
C ARG A 147 -1.19 7.03 -4.16
N ALA A 148 0.14 6.98 -4.12
CA ALA A 148 0.87 5.73 -4.35
C ALA A 148 0.60 4.69 -3.25
N ASP A 149 0.53 5.12 -2.00
CA ASP A 149 0.24 4.27 -0.84
C ASP A 149 -1.19 3.74 -0.90
N LEU A 150 -2.16 4.61 -1.28
CA LEU A 150 -3.54 4.19 -1.56
C LEU A 150 -3.60 3.10 -2.63
N ARG A 151 -2.90 3.27 -3.77
CA ARG A 151 -2.88 2.24 -4.83
C ARG A 151 -2.27 0.93 -4.36
N HIS A 152 -1.18 1.01 -3.59
CA HIS A 152 -0.53 -0.18 -3.04
C HIS A 152 -1.47 -0.94 -2.10
N HIS A 153 -2.11 -0.23 -1.17
CA HIS A 153 -3.11 -0.81 -0.28
C HIS A 153 -4.27 -1.45 -1.04
N VAL A 154 -4.82 -0.76 -2.05
CA VAL A 154 -5.92 -1.29 -2.85
C VAL A 154 -5.53 -2.60 -3.55
N HIS A 155 -4.31 -2.68 -4.06
CA HIS A 155 -3.81 -3.90 -4.70
C HIS A 155 -3.42 -5.00 -3.69
N SER A 156 -2.91 -4.68 -2.50
CA SER A 156 -2.50 -5.71 -1.53
C SER A 156 -3.66 -6.32 -0.76
N ASP A 157 -4.68 -5.51 -0.45
CA ASP A 157 -5.72 -5.89 0.51
C ASP A 157 -7.05 -6.24 -0.19
N HIS A 158 -7.37 -5.62 -1.33
CA HIS A 158 -8.65 -5.83 -2.04
C HIS A 158 -8.51 -6.64 -3.33
N VAL A 159 -7.28 -6.90 -3.77
CA VAL A 159 -7.00 -7.63 -5.01
C VAL A 159 -6.16 -8.86 -4.70
N THR A 160 -6.62 -10.01 -5.17
CA THR A 160 -5.94 -11.29 -5.02
C THR A 160 -5.66 -11.85 -6.42
N HIS A 161 -4.40 -12.19 -6.70
CA HIS A 161 -3.97 -12.67 -8.03
C HIS A 161 -4.29 -11.72 -9.21
N GLY A 162 -4.41 -10.42 -8.94
CA GLY A 162 -4.74 -9.41 -9.94
C GLY A 162 -6.24 -9.25 -10.20
N LEU A 163 -7.11 -9.99 -9.50
CA LEU A 163 -8.56 -9.83 -9.57
C LEU A 163 -9.11 -9.29 -8.24
N VAL A 164 -10.20 -8.53 -8.31
CA VAL A 164 -10.86 -8.01 -7.11
C VAL A 164 -11.42 -9.18 -6.30
N SER A 165 -11.13 -9.24 -5.01
CA SER A 165 -11.61 -10.29 -4.13
C SER A 165 -13.15 -10.31 -4.08
N ASP A 166 -13.76 -11.49 -4.01
CA ASP A 166 -15.22 -11.67 -4.06
C ASP A 166 -15.97 -10.84 -3.01
N GLN A 167 -15.36 -10.69 -1.83
CA GLN A 167 -15.87 -9.88 -0.71
C GLN A 167 -16.12 -8.42 -1.09
N TYR A 168 -15.34 -7.89 -2.04
CA TYR A 168 -15.37 -6.50 -2.47
C TYR A 168 -15.83 -6.35 -3.93
N SER A 169 -16.46 -7.38 -4.49
CA SER A 169 -17.05 -7.36 -5.84
C SER A 169 -17.97 -6.15 -6.07
N LYS A 170 -18.71 -5.72 -5.04
CA LYS A 170 -19.55 -4.51 -5.07
C LYS A 170 -18.80 -3.21 -5.36
N TYR A 171 -17.51 -3.16 -5.01
CA TYR A 171 -16.64 -2.00 -5.25
C TYR A 171 -15.66 -2.22 -6.40
N ALA A 172 -15.89 -3.22 -7.26
CA ALA A 172 -14.92 -3.62 -8.27
C ALA A 172 -14.60 -2.48 -9.25
N LYS A 173 -15.60 -1.69 -9.64
CA LYS A 173 -15.42 -0.56 -10.56
C LYS A 173 -14.56 0.53 -9.93
N GLU A 174 -14.88 0.94 -8.72
CA GLU A 174 -14.14 1.97 -8.00
C GLU A 174 -12.71 1.52 -7.70
N ILE A 175 -12.51 0.24 -7.35
CA ILE A 175 -11.17 -0.34 -7.13
C ILE A 175 -10.35 -0.29 -8.43
N GLN A 176 -10.94 -0.67 -9.56
CA GLN A 176 -10.28 -0.69 -10.86
C GLN A 176 -9.84 0.71 -11.32
N GLU A 177 -10.56 1.78 -10.97
CA GLU A 177 -10.17 3.17 -11.28
C GLU A 177 -8.83 3.59 -10.63
N PHE A 178 -8.43 2.94 -9.53
CA PHE A 178 -7.15 3.20 -8.88
C PHE A 178 -6.01 2.33 -9.43
N LEU A 179 -6.32 1.29 -10.21
CA LEU A 179 -5.34 0.33 -10.71
C LEU A 179 -5.09 0.49 -12.20
N PHE A 180 -4.01 -0.12 -12.67
CA PHE A 180 -3.72 -0.28 -14.08
C PHE A 180 -4.30 -1.63 -14.52
N VAL A 181 -5.46 -1.60 -15.15
CA VAL A 181 -6.20 -2.80 -15.57
C VAL A 181 -5.76 -3.22 -16.98
N CYS A 182 -5.75 -4.53 -17.21
CA CYS A 182 -5.55 -5.12 -18.52
C CYS A 182 -6.81 -5.02 -19.38
N ASP A 183 -6.67 -4.45 -20.58
CA ASP A 183 -7.76 -4.27 -21.55
C ASP A 183 -8.03 -5.50 -22.45
N GLU A 184 -7.37 -6.63 -22.20
CA GLU A 184 -7.56 -7.85 -22.99
C GLU A 184 -8.86 -8.56 -22.61
N PRO A 185 -9.62 -9.06 -23.60
CA PRO A 185 -10.78 -9.90 -23.31
C PRO A 185 -10.32 -11.11 -22.49
N ASP A 186 -11.13 -11.46 -21.48
CA ASP A 186 -10.91 -12.57 -20.55
C ASP A 186 -9.72 -12.45 -19.57
N CYS A 187 -9.03 -11.31 -19.50
CA CYS A 187 -7.97 -11.11 -18.51
C CYS A 187 -8.43 -10.30 -17.28
N GLY A 188 -8.83 -9.04 -17.48
CA GLY A 188 -9.33 -8.16 -16.41
C GLY A 188 -8.37 -7.91 -15.23
N LYS A 189 -7.09 -8.27 -15.35
CA LYS A 189 -6.12 -8.18 -14.24
C LYS A 189 -5.72 -6.74 -13.95
N GLY A 190 -5.82 -6.33 -12.68
CA GLY A 190 -5.38 -5.04 -12.16
C GLY A 190 -3.99 -5.08 -11.55
N PHE A 191 -3.18 -4.07 -11.82
CA PHE A 191 -1.82 -3.91 -11.29
C PHE A 191 -1.66 -2.55 -10.60
N TYR A 192 -0.89 -2.49 -9.52
CA TYR A 192 -0.62 -1.21 -8.83
C TYR A 192 0.40 -0.31 -9.56
N ARG A 193 1.18 -0.88 -10.49
CA ARG A 193 2.17 -0.16 -11.32
C ARG A 193 1.99 -0.42 -12.80
N SER A 194 2.28 0.60 -13.61
CA SER A 194 2.18 0.56 -15.07
C SER A 194 3.24 -0.33 -15.74
N ASP A 195 4.44 -0.42 -15.18
CA ASP A 195 5.51 -1.29 -15.69
C ASP A 195 5.15 -2.77 -15.53
N THR A 196 4.44 -3.10 -14.46
CA THR A 196 3.97 -4.47 -14.19
C THR A 196 2.84 -4.85 -15.15
N LEU A 197 1.89 -3.94 -15.41
CA LEU A 197 0.91 -4.11 -16.47
C LEU A 197 1.60 -4.27 -17.84
N SER A 198 2.56 -3.40 -18.16
CA SER A 198 3.29 -3.46 -19.45
C SER A 198 4.02 -4.78 -19.63
N ARG A 199 4.67 -5.29 -18.58
CA ARG A 199 5.32 -6.60 -18.58
C ARG A 199 4.29 -7.71 -18.75
N HIS A 200 3.17 -7.63 -18.04
CA HIS A 200 2.07 -8.58 -18.14
C HIS A 200 1.51 -8.63 -19.58
N MET A 201 1.28 -7.49 -20.23
CA MET A 201 0.85 -7.42 -21.63
C MET A 201 1.84 -8.13 -22.56
N LYS A 202 3.14 -7.89 -22.38
CA LYS A 202 4.20 -8.50 -23.20
C LYS A 202 4.31 -10.01 -23.00
N LEU A 203 4.20 -10.49 -21.77
CA LEU A 203 4.44 -11.89 -21.43
C LEU A 203 3.21 -12.77 -21.63
N VAL A 204 2.02 -12.28 -21.25
CA VAL A 204 0.79 -13.07 -21.24
C VAL A 204 0.01 -12.91 -22.56
N HIS A 205 -0.04 -11.69 -23.11
CA HIS A 205 -0.91 -11.40 -24.25
C HIS A 205 -0.18 -11.22 -25.57
N LYS A 206 1.16 -11.13 -25.57
CA LYS A 206 2.02 -11.06 -26.76
C LYS A 206 1.38 -10.31 -27.95
N ARG A 207 0.86 -9.10 -27.73
CA ARG A 207 0.61 -8.17 -28.85
C ARG A 207 1.97 -7.66 -29.32
N GLN A 208 2.51 -8.31 -30.35
CA GLN A 208 3.49 -7.64 -31.20
C GLN A 208 2.79 -6.42 -31.78
N LYS A 209 3.06 -5.21 -31.26
CA LYS A 209 2.94 -3.96 -32.01
C LYS A 209 3.65 -2.80 -31.31
N ILE A 210 4.83 -2.54 -31.89
CA ILE A 210 5.52 -1.26 -32.13
C ILE A 210 6.10 -0.55 -30.90
N ASN A 211 7.44 -0.61 -30.85
CA ASN A 211 8.30 0.26 -30.06
C ASN A 211 8.02 1.75 -30.33
N PRO A 212 7.68 2.57 -29.33
CA PRO A 212 7.91 3.99 -29.40
C PRO A 212 9.32 4.29 -28.86
N ASN A 213 10.25 4.31 -29.83
CA ASN A 213 11.44 5.16 -29.90
C ASN A 213 12.72 4.74 -29.11
N PRO A 214 13.85 4.47 -29.81
CA PRO A 214 15.16 4.29 -29.19
C PRO A 214 15.69 5.64 -28.67
N ARG A 215 15.96 5.72 -27.37
CA ARG A 215 16.72 6.84 -26.82
C ARG A 215 18.16 6.78 -27.36
N ARG A 216 18.39 7.59 -28.40
CA ARG A 216 19.64 8.29 -28.76
C ARG A 216 20.93 7.62 -28.22
N LYS A 217 21.49 6.70 -28.99
CA LYS A 217 22.95 6.50 -29.01
C LYS A 217 23.52 7.76 -29.68
N ARG A 218 24.12 8.67 -28.92
CA ARG A 218 25.03 9.66 -29.53
C ARG A 218 26.20 8.83 -30.07
N LYS A 219 26.32 8.77 -31.39
CA LYS A 219 27.57 8.37 -32.04
C LYS A 219 28.61 9.39 -31.61
N VAL A 220 29.71 8.93 -31.04
CA VAL A 220 30.94 9.70 -30.96
C VAL A 220 31.70 9.24 -32.19
N ASP A 221 31.67 10.05 -33.23
CA ASP A 221 32.54 9.93 -34.38
C ASP A 221 33.25 11.29 -34.46
N ASP A 222 34.52 11.34 -34.09
CA ASP A 222 35.49 12.40 -34.42
C ASP A 222 36.87 11.74 -34.39
N ASP A 223 37.24 11.11 -35.52
CA ASP A 223 38.64 10.92 -35.91
C ASP A 223 39.07 12.21 -36.62
N GLU A 224 40.06 12.91 -36.09
CA GLU A 224 41.07 13.64 -36.88
C GLU A 224 42.27 13.86 -35.94
N ASP A 225 43.34 13.09 -36.18
CA ASP A 225 44.65 13.24 -35.59
C ASP A 225 45.28 14.57 -36.06
N VAL A 226 45.49 15.51 -35.14
CA VAL A 226 46.47 16.58 -35.32
C VAL A 226 47.45 16.55 -34.16
N VAL A 227 48.60 15.92 -34.42
CA VAL A 227 49.81 16.01 -33.60
C VAL A 227 50.49 17.34 -33.90
N ILE A 228 50.42 18.30 -32.98
CA ILE A 228 51.37 19.44 -32.94
C ILE A 228 51.70 19.81 -31.48
N ASP A 229 52.95 19.52 -31.13
CA ASP A 229 53.85 20.13 -30.14
C ASP A 229 53.47 20.27 -28.66
N GLY A 230 54.33 19.67 -27.83
CA GLY A 230 54.18 19.59 -26.40
C GLY A 230 54.28 20.92 -25.66
N ARG A 231 53.57 20.97 -24.52
CA ARG A 231 53.95 21.76 -23.33
C ARG A 231 53.15 21.33 -22.09
N SER A 232 53.91 20.80 -21.14
CA SER A 232 53.74 20.72 -19.67
C SER A 232 52.40 21.07 -19.02
N PHE A 233 51.86 20.09 -18.28
CA PHE A 233 50.92 20.28 -17.17
C PHE A 233 51.69 20.74 -15.91
N LYS A 234 51.55 22.00 -15.48
CA LYS A 234 51.94 22.40 -14.11
C LYS A 234 50.75 22.22 -13.18
N ARG A 235 50.79 21.16 -12.37
CA ARG A 235 49.85 20.91 -11.28
C ARG A 235 50.34 21.68 -10.05
N SER A 236 49.70 22.79 -9.72
CA SER A 236 49.91 23.51 -8.47
C SER A 236 49.31 22.72 -7.29
N LYS A 237 50.20 22.28 -6.39
CA LYS A 237 49.87 21.96 -4.99
C LYS A 237 50.41 23.10 -4.12
N SER A 238 49.80 23.25 -2.94
CA SER A 238 50.10 24.17 -1.83
C SER A 238 49.44 25.55 -1.97
N LEU A 239 48.87 26.18 -0.95
CA LEU A 239 48.69 25.96 0.50
C LEU A 239 47.24 26.41 0.82
N THR A 240 46.53 26.10 1.90
CA THR A 240 46.79 25.74 3.31
C THR A 240 45.49 25.13 3.83
#